data_AF-A0AA38GRF5-F1
#
_entry.id   AF-A0AA38GRF5-F1
#
_cell.length_a   1.000
_cell.length_b   1.000
_cell.length_c   1.000
_cell.angle_alpha   90.00
_cell.angle_beta   90.00
_cell.angle_gamma   90.00
#
_symmetry.space_group_name_H-M   'P 1'
#
loop_
_entity.id
_entity.type
_entity.pdbx_description
1 polymer ?
#
loop_
_entity_poly.entity_id
_entity_poly.type
_entity_poly.pdbx_seq_one_letter_code
_entity_poly.pdbx_strand_id
1 'polypeptide(L)'
;DMQSMVATMMHQLLSKEILHEPMKEIGERYPKWLEAKKATLSNEDHERYSHQYELIKQLCQVYETQADNFEKIVELMQKMQDCGQPPSEIVQELAPGLDLGSEGTQS
;
A
#
# COMPACT_ATOMS: atom_id res chain seq x y z
N ASP A 1 -21.75 -8.18 -17.14
CA ASP A 1 -21.61 -8.82 -15.81
C ASP A 1 -20.87 -7.91 -14.83
N MET A 2 -21.35 -7.82 -13.59
CA MET A 2 -20.76 -7.00 -12.52
C MET A 2 -19.30 -7.35 -12.24
N GLN A 3 -18.94 -8.64 -12.32
CA GLN A 3 -17.58 -9.13 -12.08
C GLN A 3 -16.54 -8.58 -13.06
N SER A 4 -16.91 -8.37 -14.32
CA SER A 4 -16.04 -7.76 -15.34
C SER A 4 -15.82 -6.26 -15.08
N MET A 5 -16.83 -5.56 -14.56
CA MET A 5 -16.71 -4.14 -14.20
C MET A 5 -15.77 -3.94 -13.01
N VAL A 6 -15.90 -4.76 -11.96
CA VAL A 6 -15.02 -4.72 -10.78
C VAL A 6 -13.57 -4.99 -11.18
N ALA A 7 -13.32 -6.00 -12.02
CA ALA A 7 -11.98 -6.30 -12.52
C ALA A 7 -11.37 -5.11 -13.30
N THR A 8 -12.18 -4.42 -14.11
CA THR A 8 -11.75 -3.24 -14.88
C THR A 8 -11.42 -2.06 -13.97
N MET A 9 -12.24 -1.80 -12.95
CA MET A 9 -12.00 -0.75 -11.97
C MET A 9 -10.72 -1.02 -11.17
N MET A 10 -10.51 -2.26 -10.73
CA MET A 10 -9.29 -2.66 -10.02
C MET A 10 -8.05 -2.47 -10.90
N HIS A 11 -8.12 -2.86 -12.17
CA HIS A 11 -7.04 -2.62 -13.13
C HIS A 11 -6.67 -1.14 -13.27
N GLN A 12 -7.67 -0.25 -13.36
CA GLN A 12 -7.43 1.19 -13.45
C GLN A 12 -6.85 1.75 -12.15
N LEU A 13 -7.39 1.36 -11.00
CA LEU A 13 -6.92 1.82 -9.70
C LEU A 13 -5.47 1.40 -9.44
N LEU A 14 -5.11 0.17 -9.80
CA LEU A 14 -3.76 -0.37 -9.62
C LEU A 14 -2.79 0.04 -10.74
N SER A 15 -3.24 0.83 -11.72
CA SER A 15 -2.36 1.31 -12.80
C SER A 15 -1.26 2.22 -12.24
N LYS A 16 -0.13 2.26 -12.95
CA LYS A 16 0.98 3.16 -12.63
C LYS A 16 0.53 4.62 -12.54
N GLU A 17 -0.33 5.04 -13.45
CA GLU A 17 -0.81 6.42 -13.56
C GLU A 17 -1.57 6.88 -12.31
N ILE A 18 -2.25 5.95 -11.63
CA ILE A 18 -3.06 6.25 -10.44
C ILE A 18 -2.28 5.97 -9.16
N LEU A 19 -1.62 4.82 -9.05
CA LEU A 19 -1.12 4.33 -7.76
C LEU A 19 0.37 4.61 -7.52
N HIS A 20 1.16 4.83 -8.57
CA HIS A 20 2.62 4.92 -8.40
C HIS A 20 3.03 6.11 -7.55
N GLU A 21 2.56 7.32 -7.88
CA GLU A 21 2.95 8.54 -7.16
C GLU A 21 2.51 8.50 -5.68
N PRO A 22 1.25 8.17 -5.35
CA PRO A 22 0.84 8.03 -3.94
C PRO A 22 1.69 7.02 -3.16
N MET A 23 1.98 5.85 -3.75
CA MET A 23 2.78 4.81 -3.07
C MET A 23 4.22 5.25 -2.85
N LYS A 24 4.80 5.98 -3.82
CA LYS A 24 6.13 6.54 -3.69
C LYS A 24 6.18 7.57 -2.54
N GLU A 25 5.22 8.48 -2.48
CA GLU A 25 5.15 9.49 -1.41
C GLU A 25 4.94 8.86 -0.02
N ILE A 26 4.14 7.79 0.08
CA ILE A 26 3.99 6.98 1.30
C ILE A 26 5.35 6.35 1.68
N GLY A 27 6.03 5.74 0.71
CA GLY A 27 7.34 5.13 0.89
C GLY A 27 8.41 6.11 1.37
N GLU A 28 8.38 7.35 0.92
CA GLU A 28 9.33 8.40 1.35
C GLU A 28 9.12 8.85 2.81
N ARG A 29 7.88 8.79 3.31
CA ARG A 29 7.53 9.14 4.71
C ARG A 29 7.80 8.01 5.69
N TYR A 30 7.67 6.76 5.23
CA TYR A 30 7.70 5.56 6.07
C TYR A 30 8.93 5.42 6.98
N PRO A 31 10.17 5.63 6.50
CA PRO A 31 11.37 5.49 7.34
C PRO A 31 11.39 6.46 8.52
N LYS A 32 10.99 7.71 8.28
CA LYS A 32 10.93 8.74 9.33
C LYS A 32 9.85 8.41 10.36
N TRP A 33 8.71 7.90 9.92
CA TRP A 33 7.63 7.48 10.81
C TRP A 33 8.05 6.29 11.69
N LEU A 34 8.68 5.26 11.10
CA LEU A 34 9.21 4.11 11.84
C LEU A 34 10.22 4.54 12.91
N GLU A 35 11.14 5.44 12.57
CA GLU A 35 12.12 5.97 13.53
C GLU A 35 11.45 6.72 14.68
N ALA A 36 10.49 7.61 14.37
CA ALA A 36 9.76 8.39 15.37
C ALA A 36 8.91 7.51 16.31
N LYS A 37 8.40 6.38 15.81
CA LYS A 37 7.50 5.48 16.55
C LYS A 37 8.21 4.30 17.19
N LYS A 38 9.52 4.13 16.99
CA LYS A 38 10.30 3.00 17.49
C LYS A 38 10.18 2.76 18.99
N ALA A 39 10.02 3.82 19.79
CA ALA A 39 9.87 3.70 21.25
C ALA A 39 8.44 3.37 21.69
N THR A 40 7.45 3.56 20.82
CA THR A 40 6.02 3.40 21.12
C THR A 40 5.39 2.18 20.49
N LEU A 41 5.96 1.69 19.38
CA LEU A 41 5.48 0.47 18.71
C LEU A 41 5.89 -0.77 19.49
N SER A 42 5.01 -1.76 19.46
CA SER A 42 5.40 -3.12 19.78
C SER A 42 6.42 -3.64 18.75
N ASN A 43 7.20 -4.65 19.12
CA ASN A 43 8.11 -5.29 18.15
C ASN A 43 7.35 -5.86 16.95
N GLU A 44 6.18 -6.46 17.20
CA GLU A 44 5.32 -7.03 16.15
C GLU A 44 4.82 -5.96 15.17
N ASP A 45 4.33 -4.83 15.67
CA ASP A 45 3.90 -3.73 14.81
C ASP A 45 5.08 -3.13 14.04
N HIS A 46 6.23 -2.96 14.69
CA HIS A 46 7.42 -2.44 14.03
C HIS A 46 7.88 -3.35 12.89
N GLU A 47 7.89 -4.67 13.09
CA GLU A 47 8.20 -5.66 12.05
C GLU A 47 7.18 -5.61 10.91
N ARG A 48 5.89 -5.58 11.24
CA ARG A 48 4.80 -5.50 10.24
C ARG A 48 4.91 -4.25 9.39
N TYR A 49 5.09 -3.08 9.99
CA TYR A 49 5.25 -1.81 9.28
C TYR A 49 6.57 -1.75 8.49
N SER A 50 7.64 -2.34 9.00
CA SER A 50 8.89 -2.49 8.24
C SER A 50 8.69 -3.37 6.99
N HIS A 51 7.90 -4.43 7.11
CA HIS A 51 7.57 -5.30 5.98
C HIS A 51 6.69 -4.60 4.93
N GLN A 52 5.67 -3.86 5.38
CA GLN A 52 4.86 -3.02 4.49
C GLN A 52 5.72 -2.01 3.72
N TYR A 53 6.66 -1.33 4.38
CA TYR A 53 7.60 -0.43 3.73
C TYR A 53 8.41 -1.12 2.62
N GLU A 54 8.91 -2.33 2.87
CA GLU A 54 9.64 -3.10 1.87
C GLU A 54 8.77 -3.49 0.67
N LEU A 55 7.50 -3.82 0.90
CA LEU A 55 6.53 -4.09 -0.18
C LEU A 55 6.23 -2.84 -1.00
N ILE A 56 6.09 -1.67 -0.37
CA ILE A 56 5.89 -0.38 -1.05
C ILE A 56 7.07 -0.06 -1.98
N LYS A 57 8.31 -0.26 -1.49
CA LYS A 57 9.50 -0.07 -2.32
C LYS A 57 9.51 -1.00 -3.53
N GLN A 58 9.23 -2.29 -3.32
CA GLN A 58 9.15 -3.27 -4.41
C GLN A 58 8.08 -2.89 -5.42
N LEU A 59 6.91 -2.42 -4.96
CA LEU A 59 5.83 -1.97 -5.82
C LEU A 59 6.26 -0.76 -6.68
N CYS A 60 6.89 0.25 -6.07
CA CYS A 60 7.42 1.40 -6.80
C CYS A 60 8.46 0.97 -7.85
N GLN A 61 9.37 0.05 -7.49
CA GLN A 61 10.35 -0.48 -8.41
C GLN A 61 9.69 -1.24 -9.58
N VAL A 62 8.63 -2.01 -9.33
CA VAL A 62 7.86 -2.70 -10.38
C VAL A 62 7.20 -1.68 -11.30
N TYR A 63 6.63 -0.60 -10.78
CA TYR A 63 6.11 0.48 -11.62
C TYR A 63 7.18 1.16 -12.48
N GLU A 64 8.41 1.29 -11.99
CA GLU A 64 9.51 1.90 -12.73
C GLU A 64 10.11 0.98 -13.80
N THR A 65 10.16 -0.33 -13.55
CA THR A 65 10.90 -1.29 -14.39
C THR A 65 10.03 -2.25 -15.20
N GLN A 66 8.83 -2.56 -14.71
CA GLN A 66 7.94 -3.59 -15.22
C GLN A 66 6.46 -3.14 -15.08
N ALA A 67 6.15 -1.93 -15.52
CA ALA A 67 4.82 -1.32 -15.34
C ALA A 67 3.66 -2.15 -15.93
N ASP A 68 3.93 -2.94 -16.97
CA ASP A 68 2.95 -3.81 -17.63
C ASP A 68 2.76 -5.16 -16.92
N ASN A 69 3.57 -5.47 -15.90
CA ASN A 69 3.50 -6.71 -15.13
C ASN A 69 2.40 -6.62 -14.06
N PHE A 70 1.15 -6.61 -14.52
CA PHE A 70 -0.01 -6.44 -13.66
C PHE A 70 -0.17 -7.57 -12.63
N GLU A 71 0.17 -8.81 -12.99
CA GLU A 71 0.16 -9.94 -12.07
C GLU A 71 1.07 -9.69 -10.87
N LYS A 72 2.27 -9.13 -11.10
CA LYS A 72 3.19 -8.78 -10.02
C LYS A 72 2.69 -7.63 -9.15
N ILE A 73 2.07 -6.62 -9.76
CA ILE A 73 1.46 -5.49 -9.05
C ILE A 73 0.36 -6.01 -8.11
N VAL A 74 -0.54 -6.86 -8.61
CA VAL A 74 -1.61 -7.47 -7.80
C VAL A 74 -1.02 -8.33 -6.68
N GLU A 75 -0.02 -9.16 -6.96
CA GLU A 75 0.66 -9.98 -5.93
C GLU A 75 1.22 -9.12 -4.79
N LEU A 76 1.86 -7.99 -5.11
CA LEU A 76 2.42 -7.08 -4.11
C LEU A 76 1.34 -6.36 -3.30
N MET A 77 0.25 -5.96 -3.95
CA MET A 77 -0.90 -5.33 -3.27
C MET A 77 -1.60 -6.32 -2.33
N GLN A 78 -1.77 -7.57 -2.74
CA GLN A 78 -2.32 -8.62 -1.88
C GLN A 78 -1.43 -8.85 -0.65
N LYS A 79 -0.11 -8.97 -0.83
CA LYS A 79 0.82 -9.07 0.30
C LYS A 79 0.75 -7.86 1.23
N MET A 80 0.57 -6.67 0.68
CA MET A 80 0.42 -5.46 1.47
C MET A 80 -0.87 -5.49 2.29
N GLN A 81 -1.98 -5.97 1.72
CA GLN A 81 -3.25 -6.18 2.43
C GLN A 81 -3.13 -7.25 3.52
N ASP A 82 -2.42 -8.35 3.27
CA ASP A 82 -2.13 -9.40 4.26
C ASP A 82 -1.29 -8.88 5.44
N CYS A 83 -0.45 -7.87 5.22
CA CYS A 83 0.29 -7.17 6.27
C CYS A 83 -0.61 -6.25 7.12
N GLY A 84 -1.89 -6.11 6.80
CA GLY A 84 -2.81 -5.21 7.46
C GLY A 84 -2.70 -3.76 7.00
N GLN A 85 -3.37 -2.87 7.72
CA GLN A 85 -3.50 -1.48 7.29
C GLN A 85 -2.17 -0.70 7.36
N PRO A 86 -1.91 0.20 6.40
CA PRO A 86 -0.81 1.16 6.49
C PRO A 86 -0.99 2.14 7.66
N PRO A 87 0.08 2.81 8.11
CA PRO A 87 0.01 3.84 9.15
C PRO A 87 -0.97 4.94 8.77
N SER A 88 -2.05 5.06 9.53
CA SER A 88 -3.12 6.04 9.27
C SER A 88 -2.61 7.47 9.26
N GLU A 89 -1.59 7.78 10.06
CA GLU A 89 -0.93 9.10 10.08
C GLU A 89 -0.33 9.47 8.72
N ILE A 90 0.28 8.50 8.01
CA ILE A 90 0.88 8.75 6.69
C ILE A 90 -0.22 8.87 5.63
N VAL A 91 -1.22 7.98 5.67
CA VAL A 91 -2.31 7.95 4.67
C VAL A 91 -3.19 9.20 4.77
N GLN A 92 -3.52 9.65 5.99
CA GLN A 92 -4.34 10.84 6.20
C GLN A 92 -3.66 12.13 5.71
N GLU A 93 -2.33 12.20 5.79
CA GLU A 93 -1.57 13.35 5.30
C GLU A 93 -1.59 13.42 3.76
N LEU A 94 -1.56 12.26 3.11
CA LEU A 94 -1.35 12.15 1.66
C LEU A 94 -2.62 12.05 0.83
N ALA A 95 -3.58 11.27 1.32
CA ALA A 95 -4.80 10.99 0.61
C ALA A 95 -5.95 11.00 1.61
N PRO A 96 -6.34 12.20 2.12
CA PRO A 96 -7.46 12.33 3.04
C PRO A 96 -8.73 11.81 2.37
N GLY A 97 -9.20 10.63 2.79
CA GLY A 97 -10.37 9.93 2.23
C GLY A 97 -10.04 8.66 1.44
N LEU A 98 -8.77 8.32 1.22
CA LEU A 98 -8.36 7.03 0.65
C LEU A 98 -8.34 5.97 1.76
N ASP A 99 -9.34 5.09 1.73
CA ASP A 99 -9.39 3.93 2.61
C ASP A 99 -8.63 2.76 1.97
N LEU A 100 -7.37 2.58 2.35
CA LEU A 100 -6.52 1.49 1.87
C LEU A 100 -6.75 0.16 2.62
N GLY A 101 -7.85 0.03 3.39
CA GLY A 101 -8.05 -1.18 4.17
C GLY A 101 -9.39 -1.40 4.85
N SER A 102 -10.48 -0.75 4.44
CA SER A 102 -11.82 -1.12 4.90
C SER A 102 -12.45 -2.22 4.04
N GLU A 103 -11.96 -3.44 4.18
CA GLU A 103 -12.83 -4.60 3.99
C GLU A 103 -12.77 -5.42 5.27
N GLY A 104 -13.76 -5.23 6.16
CA GLY A 104 -14.08 -6.28 7.14
C GLY A 104 -14.37 -5.92 8.61
N THR A 105 -14.62 -4.68 9.02
CA THR A 105 -15.36 -4.47 10.30
C THR A 105 -16.87 -4.49 10.06
N GLN A 106 -17.36 -5.65 9.60
CA GLN A 106 -18.71 -6.11 9.95
C GLN A 106 -18.56 -7.37 10.80
N SER A 107 -18.50 -7.17 12.12
CA SER A 107 -19.15 -7.96 13.17
C SER A 107 -18.93 -7.27 14.51
#